data_AF-A0A5J4V238-F1
#
_entry.id   AF-A0A5J4V238-F1
#
_cell.length_a   1.000
_cell.length_b   1.000
_cell.length_c   1.000
_cell.angle_alpha   90.00
_cell.angle_beta   90.00
_cell.angle_gamma   90.00
#
_symmetry.space_group_name_H-M   'P 1'
#
loop_
_entity.id
_entity.type
_entity.pdbx_description
1 polymer ?
#
loop_
_entity_poly.entity_id
_entity_poly.type
_entity_poly.pdbx_seq_one_letter_code
_entity_poly.pdbx_strand_id
1 'polypeptide(L)'
;MRQAEEWMESGKVINQKQNGISESGGYKRSALNSGMIDSKQRSINFQLQQVEKQYEISKAHLMRVQNLLPRRSLDVNKVEHHIRIGSLNARLAQEQYNTLLIAHSENPNILRQYSVLMRDVYGNDRLGIEMLCEADLMEQENKIELLKNEDELEYNNDI
;
A
#
# COMPACT_ATOMS: atom_id res chain seq x y z
N MET A 1 -22.73 -19.01 44.87
CA MET A 1 -21.43 -19.72 44.89
C MET A 1 -20.36 -18.64 44.74
N ARG A 2 -19.83 -18.11 45.85
CA ARG A 2 -18.60 -18.56 46.54
C ARG A 2 -17.36 -18.08 45.77
N GLN A 3 -16.89 -16.87 46.10
CA GLN A 3 -15.56 -16.55 46.69
C GLN A 3 -14.48 -16.32 45.61
N ALA A 4 -13.95 -15.09 45.49
CA ALA A 4 -12.83 -14.53 46.27
C ALA A 4 -11.52 -15.23 45.88
N GLU A 5 -10.65 -14.55 45.13
CA GLU A 5 -9.45 -13.85 45.65
C GLU A 5 -8.30 -14.80 45.97
N GLU A 6 -7.10 -14.27 45.79
CA GLU A 6 -5.80 -14.80 46.20
C GLU A 6 -5.32 -16.04 45.46
N TRP A 7 -4.24 -15.91 44.69
CA TRP A 7 -2.98 -16.64 44.91
C TRP A 7 -1.83 -15.78 44.34
N MET A 8 -1.29 -14.90 45.19
CA MET A 8 0.10 -14.46 45.08
C MET A 8 1.01 -15.52 45.73
N GLU A 9 2.16 -15.72 45.10
CA GLU A 9 3.43 -16.18 45.70
C GLU A 9 3.50 -17.55 46.38
N SER A 10 4.17 -18.50 45.73
CA SER A 10 5.27 -19.27 46.37
C SER A 10 6.04 -20.07 45.33
N GLY A 11 7.38 -20.03 45.37
CA GLY A 11 8.20 -21.08 44.73
C GLY A 11 9.52 -20.63 44.09
N LYS A 12 10.50 -20.30 44.91
CA LYS A 12 11.92 -20.05 44.56
C LYS A 12 12.63 -21.23 43.87
N VAL A 13 13.51 -20.87 42.93
CA VAL A 13 14.90 -21.37 42.70
C VAL A 13 15.07 -22.82 42.21
N ILE A 14 15.60 -23.00 40.99
CA ILE A 14 16.92 -23.63 40.79
C ILE A 14 17.62 -23.07 39.54
N ASN A 15 18.88 -22.69 39.76
CA ASN A 15 19.87 -22.19 38.82
C ASN A 15 20.49 -23.37 38.05
N GLN A 16 20.58 -23.29 36.72
CA GLN A 16 21.62 -24.02 35.99
C GLN A 16 22.20 -23.16 34.88
N LYS A 17 23.40 -22.68 35.19
CA LYS A 17 24.38 -22.05 34.33
C LYS A 17 24.93 -23.07 33.34
N GLN A 18 24.89 -22.77 32.04
CA GLN A 18 25.93 -23.22 31.13
C GLN A 18 26.32 -22.08 30.21
N ASN A 19 27.54 -21.61 30.44
CA ASN A 19 28.30 -20.74 29.57
C ASN A 19 28.59 -21.46 28.25
N GLY A 20 28.39 -20.76 27.15
CA GLY A 20 28.97 -21.07 25.84
C GLY A 20 29.22 -19.77 25.11
N ILE A 21 30.33 -19.10 25.43
CA ILE A 21 30.87 -18.04 24.58
C ILE A 21 31.49 -18.75 23.38
N SER A 22 31.02 -18.43 22.18
CA SER A 22 31.81 -18.54 20.97
C SER A 22 31.44 -17.33 20.11
N GLU A 23 32.42 -16.45 19.97
CA GLU A 23 32.42 -15.34 19.05
C GLU A 23 32.23 -15.86 17.62
N SER A 24 31.31 -15.23 16.89
CA SER A 24 31.30 -15.23 15.42
C SER A 24 30.59 -13.93 15.01
N GLY A 25 31.39 -13.01 14.49
CA GLY A 25 30.96 -11.75 13.90
C GLY A 25 30.25 -11.96 12.56
N GLY A 26 29.43 -10.96 12.18
CA GLY A 26 28.48 -11.00 11.05
C GLY A 26 27.29 -11.89 11.43
N TYR A 27 26.01 -11.57 11.33
CA TYR A 27 25.26 -10.88 10.28
C TYR A 27 23.93 -10.37 10.90
N LYS A 28 23.96 -9.62 12.00
CA LYS A 28 22.70 -9.17 12.67
C LYS A 28 22.05 -7.94 12.02
N ARG A 29 22.75 -7.23 11.13
CA ARG A 29 22.20 -6.05 10.43
C ARG A 29 21.24 -6.40 9.30
N SER A 30 21.49 -7.47 8.54
CA SER A 30 20.68 -7.81 7.36
C SER A 30 19.29 -8.33 7.74
N ALA A 31 19.17 -9.16 8.78
CA ALA A 31 17.88 -9.71 9.22
C ALA A 31 16.93 -8.65 9.81
N LEU A 32 17.47 -7.66 10.55
CA LEU A 32 16.68 -6.53 11.08
C LEU A 32 16.20 -5.61 9.96
N ASN A 33 17.05 -5.33 8.97
CA ASN A 33 16.69 -4.50 7.82
C ASN A 33 15.67 -5.21 6.91
N SER A 34 15.80 -6.53 6.70
CA SER A 34 14.88 -7.32 5.89
C SER A 34 13.45 -7.34 6.46
N GLY A 35 13.28 -7.54 7.77
CA GLY A 35 11.94 -7.47 8.40
C GLY A 35 11.33 -6.05 8.41
N MET A 36 12.18 -5.02 8.45
CA MET A 36 11.73 -3.62 8.40
C MET A 36 11.31 -3.19 6.99
N ILE A 37 11.93 -3.75 5.94
CA ILE A 37 11.55 -3.53 4.55
C ILE A 37 10.20 -4.23 4.25
N ASP A 38 10.03 -5.47 4.71
CA ASP A 38 8.80 -6.25 4.50
C ASP A 38 7.58 -5.61 5.21
N SER A 39 7.76 -5.13 6.43
CA SER A 39 6.69 -4.43 7.17
C SER A 39 6.26 -3.11 6.53
N LYS A 40 7.19 -2.31 5.98
CA LYS A 40 6.89 -1.08 5.24
C LYS A 40 6.09 -1.39 3.97
N GLN A 41 6.56 -2.34 3.17
CA GLN A 41 5.86 -2.73 1.94
C GLN A 41 4.46 -3.26 2.24
N ARG A 42 4.30 -4.06 3.29
CA ARG A 42 3.00 -4.55 3.75
C ARG A 42 2.04 -3.43 4.14
N SER A 43 2.55 -2.39 4.82
CA SER A 43 1.75 -1.22 5.18
C SER A 43 1.24 -0.48 3.95
N ILE A 44 2.12 -0.26 2.95
CA ILE A 44 1.75 0.40 1.68
C ILE A 44 0.69 -0.41 0.95
N ASN A 45 0.88 -1.74 0.83
CA ASN A 45 -0.07 -2.61 0.16
C ASN A 45 -1.44 -2.59 0.85
N PHE A 46 -1.47 -2.56 2.18
CA PHE A 46 -2.73 -2.45 2.93
C PHE A 46 -3.43 -1.11 2.69
N GLN A 47 -2.68 0.00 2.63
CA GLN A 47 -3.26 1.30 2.30
C GLN A 47 -3.80 1.32 0.87
N LEU A 48 -3.06 0.80 -0.11
CA LEU A 48 -3.51 0.69 -1.50
C LEU A 48 -4.81 -0.11 -1.64
N GLN A 49 -4.95 -1.23 -0.92
CA GLN A 49 -6.19 -2.00 -0.89
C GLN A 49 -7.38 -1.20 -0.37
N GLN A 50 -7.16 -0.29 0.59
CA GLN A 50 -8.23 0.59 1.07
C GLN A 50 -8.63 1.61 0.01
N VAL A 51 -7.67 2.16 -0.73
CA VAL A 51 -7.95 3.09 -1.83
C VAL A 51 -8.68 2.40 -2.97
N GLU A 52 -8.23 1.20 -3.34
CA GLU A 52 -8.86 0.36 -4.37
C GLU A 52 -10.31 0.07 -4.02
N LYS A 53 -10.61 -0.22 -2.75
CA LYS A 53 -12.00 -0.38 -2.29
C LYS A 53 -12.86 0.86 -2.55
N GLN A 54 -12.33 2.06 -2.31
CA GLN A 54 -13.06 3.31 -2.59
C GLN A 54 -13.28 3.49 -4.09
N TYR A 55 -12.26 3.24 -4.89
CA TYR A 55 -12.35 3.27 -6.35
C TYR A 55 -13.42 2.29 -6.88
N GLU A 56 -13.45 1.05 -6.40
CA GLU A 56 -14.42 0.03 -6.83
C GLU A 56 -15.86 0.40 -6.45
N ILE A 57 -16.07 0.97 -5.25
CA ILE A 57 -17.39 1.49 -4.86
C ILE A 57 -17.81 2.63 -5.80
N SER A 58 -16.89 3.55 -6.09
CA SER A 58 -17.17 4.67 -6.99
C SER A 58 -17.59 4.17 -8.38
N LYS A 59 -16.76 3.30 -8.97
CA LYS A 59 -16.99 2.70 -10.29
C LYS A 59 -18.31 1.95 -10.35
N ALA A 60 -18.62 1.13 -9.34
CA ALA A 60 -19.89 0.41 -9.26
C ALA A 60 -21.11 1.35 -9.29
N HIS A 61 -21.07 2.44 -8.54
CA HIS A 61 -22.16 3.41 -8.51
C HIS A 61 -22.27 4.22 -9.80
N LEU A 62 -21.16 4.59 -10.43
CA LEU A 62 -21.18 5.28 -11.73
C LEU A 62 -21.69 4.37 -12.85
N MET A 63 -21.32 3.09 -12.84
CA MET A 63 -21.92 2.10 -13.76
C MET A 63 -23.44 1.98 -13.54
N ARG A 64 -23.94 2.07 -12.30
CA ARG A 64 -25.39 2.12 -12.05
C ARG A 64 -26.03 3.35 -12.66
N VAL A 65 -25.40 4.52 -12.55
CA VAL A 65 -25.87 5.76 -13.20
C VAL A 65 -25.93 5.58 -14.71
N GLN A 66 -24.88 5.06 -15.33
CA GLN A 66 -24.82 4.80 -16.78
C GLN A 66 -25.95 3.88 -17.26
N ASN A 67 -26.37 2.91 -16.45
CA ASN A 67 -27.49 2.02 -16.74
C ASN A 67 -28.89 2.62 -16.47
N LEU A 68 -28.96 3.72 -15.72
CA LEU A 68 -30.21 4.43 -15.40
C LEU A 68 -30.51 5.55 -16.40
N LEU A 69 -29.49 6.29 -16.85
CA LEU A 69 -29.62 7.42 -17.77
C LEU A 69 -30.34 7.13 -19.09
N PRO A 70 -30.10 6.01 -19.80
CA PRO A 70 -30.72 5.76 -21.10
C PRO A 70 -32.17 5.26 -21.01
N ARG A 71 -32.73 5.11 -19.80
CA ARG A 71 -34.09 4.57 -19.63
C ARG A 71 -35.14 5.59 -20.10
N ARG A 72 -36.20 5.10 -20.73
CA ARG A 72 -37.35 5.92 -21.18
C ARG A 72 -38.00 6.73 -20.05
N SER A 73 -38.01 6.17 -18.84
CA SER A 73 -38.43 6.86 -17.61
C SER A 73 -37.25 6.94 -16.65
N LEU A 74 -36.84 8.16 -16.33
CA LEU A 74 -35.71 8.43 -15.44
C LEU A 74 -36.19 8.62 -13.99
N ASP A 75 -35.74 7.75 -13.09
CA ASP A 75 -35.88 7.97 -11.64
C ASP A 75 -34.73 8.87 -11.16
N VAL A 76 -35.01 10.17 -11.09
CA VAL A 76 -34.01 11.20 -10.73
C VAL A 76 -33.47 10.97 -9.33
N ASN A 77 -34.31 10.60 -8.36
CA ASN A 77 -33.89 10.36 -6.98
C ASN A 77 -32.89 9.20 -6.90
N LYS A 78 -33.13 8.13 -7.67
CA LYS A 78 -32.22 7.00 -7.74
C LYS A 78 -30.90 7.34 -8.42
N VAL A 79 -30.94 8.13 -9.49
CA VAL A 79 -29.73 8.61 -10.16
C VAL A 79 -28.91 9.50 -9.22
N GLU A 80 -29.54 10.46 -8.56
CA GLU A 80 -28.88 11.36 -7.59
C GLU A 80 -28.23 10.57 -6.46
N HIS A 81 -28.93 9.57 -5.90
CA HIS A 81 -28.38 8.70 -4.87
C HIS A 81 -27.09 8.01 -5.31
N HIS A 82 -27.07 7.41 -6.51
CA HIS A 82 -25.88 6.75 -7.03
C HIS A 82 -24.77 7.75 -7.37
N ILE A 83 -25.08 8.92 -7.94
CA ILE A 83 -24.10 9.97 -8.20
C ILE A 83 -23.43 10.39 -6.89
N ARG A 84 -24.21 10.67 -5.84
CA ARG A 84 -23.68 11.14 -4.55
C ARG A 84 -22.68 10.16 -3.95
N ILE A 85 -23.00 8.87 -3.95
CA ILE A 85 -22.09 7.83 -3.44
C ILE A 85 -20.88 7.69 -4.37
N GLY A 86 -21.09 7.62 -5.69
CA GLY A 86 -20.03 7.50 -6.68
C GLY A 86 -18.99 8.60 -6.55
N SER A 87 -19.44 9.85 -6.52
CA SER A 87 -18.59 11.05 -6.41
C SER A 87 -17.88 11.14 -5.06
N LEU A 88 -18.53 10.76 -3.95
CA LEU A 88 -17.88 10.76 -2.64
C LEU A 88 -16.70 9.78 -2.60
N ASN A 89 -16.91 8.54 -3.06
CA ASN A 89 -15.87 7.51 -3.04
C ASN A 89 -14.75 7.82 -4.05
N ALA A 90 -15.06 8.44 -5.20
CA ALA A 90 -14.07 8.93 -6.16
C ALA A 90 -13.11 9.94 -5.50
N ARG A 91 -13.68 10.93 -4.80
CA ARG A 91 -12.91 11.96 -4.12
C ARG A 91 -12.05 11.37 -3.00
N LEU A 92 -12.60 10.47 -2.18
CA LEU A 92 -11.84 9.80 -1.13
C LEU A 92 -10.68 8.97 -1.70
N ALA A 93 -10.91 8.23 -2.78
CA ALA A 93 -9.85 7.49 -3.45
C ALA A 93 -8.74 8.44 -3.96
N GLN A 94 -9.13 9.56 -4.59
CA GLN A 94 -8.20 10.57 -5.08
C GLN A 94 -7.35 11.18 -3.96
N GLU A 95 -7.98 11.61 -2.85
CA GLU A 95 -7.30 12.19 -1.69
C GLU A 95 -6.30 11.20 -1.06
N GLN A 96 -6.67 9.92 -1.00
CA GLN A 96 -5.79 8.86 -0.50
C GLN A 96 -4.62 8.56 -1.45
N TYR A 97 -4.86 8.49 -2.76
CA TYR A 97 -3.76 8.36 -3.73
C TYR A 97 -2.79 9.54 -3.67
N ASN A 98 -3.29 10.77 -3.54
CA ASN A 98 -2.43 11.95 -3.37
C ASN A 98 -1.55 11.83 -2.11
N THR A 99 -2.13 11.38 -0.99
CA THR A 99 -1.39 11.18 0.26
C THR A 99 -0.32 10.09 0.10
N LEU A 100 -0.66 8.99 -0.57
CA LEU A 100 0.26 7.90 -0.86
C LEU A 100 1.43 8.33 -1.76
N LEU A 101 1.16 9.14 -2.79
CA LEU A 101 2.22 9.68 -3.65
C LEU A 101 3.15 10.65 -2.93
N ILE A 102 2.63 11.45 -1.99
CA ILE A 102 3.47 12.34 -1.16
C ILE A 102 4.37 11.50 -0.24
N ALA A 103 3.86 10.40 0.32
CA ALA A 103 4.59 9.56 1.26
C ALA A 103 5.58 8.59 0.59
N HIS A 104 5.29 8.15 -0.63
CA HIS A 104 5.98 7.09 -1.35
C HIS A 104 6.10 7.43 -2.84
N SER A 105 6.66 8.60 -3.13
CA SER A 105 6.76 9.13 -4.50
C SER A 105 7.56 8.24 -5.45
N GLU A 106 8.43 7.38 -4.93
CA GLU A 106 9.27 6.44 -5.64
C GLU A 106 8.57 5.13 -6.04
N ASN A 107 7.30 4.94 -5.64
CA ASN A 107 6.56 3.71 -5.89
C ASN A 107 5.67 3.82 -7.16
N PRO A 108 6.10 3.24 -8.30
CA PRO A 108 5.38 3.36 -9.57
C PRO A 108 4.00 2.67 -9.54
N ASN A 109 3.79 1.69 -8.66
CA ASN A 109 2.49 1.02 -8.56
C ASN A 109 1.38 1.96 -8.08
N ILE A 110 1.70 2.97 -7.27
CA ILE A 110 0.73 3.97 -6.82
C ILE A 110 0.23 4.78 -8.01
N LEU A 111 1.15 5.24 -8.88
CA LEU A 111 0.80 5.96 -10.12
C LEU A 111 -0.03 5.09 -11.05
N ARG A 112 0.32 3.82 -11.23
CA ARG A 112 -0.45 2.90 -12.07
C ARG A 112 -1.89 2.76 -11.60
N GLN A 113 -2.11 2.51 -10.32
CA GLN A 113 -3.47 2.40 -9.81
C GLN A 113 -4.23 3.73 -9.86
N TYR A 114 -3.57 4.84 -9.54
CA TYR A 114 -4.19 6.15 -9.58
C TYR A 114 -4.56 6.59 -11.01
N SER A 115 -3.76 6.18 -12.01
CA SER A 115 -4.09 6.39 -13.43
C SER A 115 -5.42 5.74 -13.82
N VAL A 116 -5.73 4.56 -13.28
CA VAL A 116 -6.98 3.84 -13.56
C VAL A 116 -8.16 4.62 -13.02
N LEU A 117 -8.06 5.19 -11.81
CA LEU A 117 -9.09 6.09 -11.27
C LEU A 117 -9.29 7.32 -12.18
N MET A 118 -8.20 7.95 -12.63
CA MET A 118 -8.28 9.14 -13.49
C MET A 118 -8.99 8.86 -14.81
N ARG A 119 -8.76 7.68 -15.40
CA ARG A 119 -9.38 7.29 -16.67
C ARG A 119 -10.82 6.84 -16.49
N ASP A 120 -11.05 5.88 -15.61
CA ASP A 120 -12.36 5.21 -15.49
C ASP A 120 -13.42 6.08 -14.84
N VAL A 121 -13.04 6.91 -13.85
CA VAL A 121 -13.98 7.68 -13.03
C VAL A 121 -14.01 9.14 -13.42
N TYR A 122 -12.84 9.75 -13.61
CA TYR A 122 -12.75 11.17 -13.99
C TYR A 122 -12.78 11.42 -15.50
N GLY A 123 -12.66 10.37 -16.32
CA GLY A 123 -12.61 10.51 -17.78
C GLY A 123 -11.39 11.32 -18.28
N ASN A 124 -10.36 11.46 -17.44
CA ASN A 124 -9.16 12.22 -17.77
C ASN A 124 -8.11 11.28 -18.37
N ASP A 125 -8.35 10.87 -19.62
CA ASP A 125 -7.47 9.94 -20.34
C ASP A 125 -6.05 10.45 -20.47
N ARG A 126 -5.89 11.75 -20.76
CA ARG A 126 -4.57 12.37 -20.92
C ARG A 126 -3.73 12.24 -19.66
N LEU A 127 -4.27 12.66 -18.51
CA LEU A 127 -3.55 12.54 -17.24
C LEU A 127 -3.28 11.09 -16.89
N GLY A 128 -4.24 10.19 -17.10
CA GLY A 128 -4.03 8.76 -16.87
C GLY A 128 -2.89 8.18 -17.71
N ILE A 129 -2.78 8.55 -18.99
CA ILE A 129 -1.67 8.12 -19.85
C ILE A 129 -0.34 8.71 -19.37
N GLU A 130 -0.30 10.01 -19.07
CA GLU A 130 0.90 10.67 -18.54
C GLU A 130 1.41 9.97 -17.27
N MET A 131 0.51 9.61 -16.35
CA MET A 131 0.85 8.89 -15.13
C MET A 131 1.36 7.46 -15.37
N LEU A 132 0.84 6.76 -16.38
CA LEU A 132 1.33 5.43 -16.75
C LEU A 132 2.75 5.51 -17.33
N CYS A 133 3.00 6.49 -18.20
CA CYS A 133 4.33 6.73 -18.75
C CYS A 133 5.35 7.07 -17.66
N GLU A 134 4.98 7.93 -16.70
CA GLU A 134 5.82 8.26 -15.55
C GLU A 134 6.15 7.02 -14.72
N ALA A 135 5.16 6.17 -14.44
CA ALA A 135 5.39 4.93 -13.70
C ALA A 135 6.37 3.98 -14.41
N ASP A 136 6.32 3.92 -15.74
CA ASP A 136 7.25 3.11 -16.54
C ASP A 136 8.68 3.68 -16.52
N LEU A 137 8.83 5.01 -16.55
CA LEU A 137 10.12 5.68 -16.41
C LEU A 137 10.74 5.43 -15.02
N MET A 138 9.97 5.59 -13.95
CA MET A 138 10.43 5.34 -12.59
C MET A 138 10.91 3.90 -12.39
N GLU A 139 10.23 2.91 -12.98
CA GLU A 139 10.66 1.51 -12.87
C GLU A 139 11.96 1.23 -13.64
N GLN A 140 12.18 1.92 -14.77
CA GLN A 140 13.45 1.88 -15.50
C GLN A 140 14.59 2.52 -14.70
N GLU A 141 14.35 3.70 -14.12
CA GLU A 141 15.33 4.41 -13.28
C GLU A 141 15.72 3.58 -12.05
N ASN A 142 14.74 3.05 -11.32
CA ASN A 142 14.97 2.17 -10.17
C ASN A 142 15.82 0.95 -10.55
N LYS A 143 15.59 0.36 -11.74
CA LYS A 143 16.38 -0.77 -12.23
C LYS A 143 17.84 -0.37 -12.53
N ILE A 144 18.04 0.82 -13.12
CA ILE A 144 19.38 1.34 -13.42
C ILE A 144 20.15 1.62 -12.13
N GLU A 145 19.50 2.19 -11.11
CA GLU A 145 20.13 2.44 -9.81
C GLU A 145 20.58 1.14 -9.13
N LEU A 146 19.74 0.09 -9.18
CA LEU A 146 20.10 -1.22 -8.63
C LEU A 146 21.36 -1.80 -9.30
N LEU A 147 21.44 -1.75 -10.63
CA LEU A 147 22.59 -2.26 -11.37
C LEU A 147 23.89 -1.51 -11.04
N LYS A 148 23.84 -0.18 -10.92
CA LYS A 148 25.02 0.62 -10.51
C LYS A 148 25.52 0.25 -9.12
N ASN A 149 24.60 -0.02 -8.19
CA ASN A 149 24.95 -0.39 -6.82
C ASN A 149 25.58 -1.80 -6.74
N GLU A 150 25.21 -2.72 -7.64
CA GLU A 150 25.83 -4.05 -7.73
C GLU A 150 27.27 -3.97 -8.26
N ASP A 151 27.50 -3.19 -9.32
CA ASP A 151 28.84 -2.98 -9.90
C ASP A 151 29.83 -2.35 -8.90
N GLU A 152 29.37 -1.44 -8.04
CA GLU A 152 30.20 -0.82 -6.99
C GLU A 152 30.54 -1.77 -5.84
N LEU A 153 29.67 -2.75 -5.52
CA LEU A 153 29.93 -3.75 -4.48
C LEU A 153 30.91 -4.82 -4.96
N GLU A 154 30.94 -5.13 -6.25
CA GLU A 154 31.89 -6.08 -6.83
C GLU A 154 33.31 -5.51 -6.79
N TYR A 155 33.50 -4.22 -7.11
CA TYR A 155 34.80 -3.54 -7.05
C TYR A 155 35.39 -3.39 -5.64
N ASN A 156 34.55 -3.33 -4.59
CA ASN A 156 34.99 -3.11 -3.22
C ASN A 156 35.39 -4.41 -2.47
N ASN A 157 35.15 -5.59 -3.04
CA ASN A 157 35.52 -6.88 -2.44
C ASN A 157 36.86 -7.45 -2.96
N ASP A 158 37.49 -6.78 -3.92
CA ASP A 158 38.74 -7.22 -4.59
C ASP A 158 40.02 -6.50 -4.10
N ILE A 159 39.99 -5.83 -2.94
CA ILE A 159 41.15 -5.18 -2.28
C ILE A 159 41.39 -5.78 -0.89
#